data_AF-A0A7U2HY67-F1
#
_entry.id   AF-A0A7U2HY67-F1
#
_cell.length_a   1.000
_cell.length_b   1.000
_cell.length_c   1.000
_cell.angle_alpha   90.00
_cell.angle_beta   90.00
_cell.angle_gamma   90.00
#
_symmetry.space_group_name_H-M   'P 1'
#
loop_
_entity.id
_entity.type
_entity.pdbx_description
1 polymer ?
#
loop_
_entity_poly.entity_id
_entity_poly.type
_entity_poly.pdbx_seq_one_letter_code
_entity_poly.pdbx_strand_id
1 'polypeptide(L)'
;MFSKPQRQAPWTPIVAASTALGLALYYLHSRTAPTTPAPGPTQVSEEQPCQASVAEHQSDAMNPEERAYHERFMREAIAMAELALKSDETPVGCVFVKDGEIIGRGMNETNRTLNGTRHAEFVAIAGILSKSPVKILNETDLYVTVEPCVMCASMLRQYGIRAVYFGCWNERFGGTGGVLNIHSDPSIDKPYPVTGGIFREEAIMLLRKFYVQENEKAPEPKQKKTRELKTEILPMDIHAPKSTPSPALPTLPIRQPGVATPVLT
;
A
#
# COMPACT_ATOMS: atom_id res chain seq x y z
N MET A 1 -16.02 46.61 -13.33
CA MET A 1 -15.14 46.77 -12.15
C MET A 1 -15.68 45.86 -11.05
N PHE A 2 -15.11 44.67 -10.86
CA PHE A 2 -15.53 43.74 -9.82
C PHE A 2 -14.50 43.75 -8.68
N SER A 3 -14.98 44.01 -7.47
CA SER A 3 -14.17 44.12 -6.25
C SER A 3 -13.70 42.75 -5.75
N LYS A 4 -12.44 42.66 -5.30
CA LYS A 4 -11.84 41.42 -4.75
C LYS A 4 -12.36 41.15 -3.33
N PRO A 5 -12.55 39.88 -2.92
CA PRO A 5 -12.92 39.55 -1.55
C PRO A 5 -11.72 39.69 -0.61
N GLN A 6 -11.99 40.28 0.55
CA GLN A 6 -11.04 40.62 1.60
C GLN A 6 -10.65 39.36 2.40
N ARG A 7 -9.34 39.14 2.61
CA ARG A 7 -8.83 38.03 3.44
C ARG A 7 -9.23 38.25 4.90
N GLN A 8 -9.87 37.26 5.51
CA GLN A 8 -10.15 37.26 6.95
C GLN A 8 -8.88 36.89 7.75
N ALA A 9 -8.71 37.57 8.89
CA ALA A 9 -7.59 37.48 9.81
C ALA A 9 -7.55 36.13 10.59
N PRO A 10 -6.39 35.75 11.18
CA PRO A 10 -6.20 34.42 11.74
C PRO A 10 -6.93 34.22 13.08
N TRP A 11 -7.41 32.99 13.28
CA TRP A 11 -7.98 32.50 14.53
C TRP A 11 -6.90 32.39 15.60
N THR A 12 -7.13 33.02 16.75
CA THR A 12 -6.36 32.82 17.99
C THR A 12 -6.71 31.44 18.60
N PRO A 13 -5.74 30.68 19.14
CA PRO A 13 -6.04 29.44 19.82
C PRO A 13 -6.34 29.70 21.31
N ILE A 14 -7.48 29.21 21.77
CA ILE A 14 -7.72 28.96 23.20
C ILE A 14 -7.21 27.54 23.47
N VAL A 15 -6.02 27.42 24.06
CA VAL A 15 -5.55 26.19 24.69
C VAL A 15 -5.08 26.55 26.08
N ALA A 16 -5.90 26.27 27.08
CA ALA A 16 -5.54 26.41 28.49
C ALA A 16 -5.90 25.14 29.25
N ALA A 17 -4.85 24.53 29.80
CA ALA A 17 -4.80 23.70 31.01
C ALA A 17 -5.61 22.39 31.06
N SER A 18 -4.98 21.27 30.68
CA SER A 18 -5.28 19.94 31.27
C SER A 18 -4.10 18.95 31.28
N THR A 19 -2.87 19.37 30.97
CA THR A 19 -1.70 18.46 30.87
C THR A 19 -0.82 18.39 32.11
N ALA A 20 -1.15 19.09 33.20
CA ALA A 20 -0.29 19.15 34.39
C ALA A 20 -0.57 18.09 35.48
N LEU A 21 -1.71 17.38 35.45
CA LEU A 21 -2.01 16.35 36.48
C LEU A 21 -1.58 14.93 36.08
N GLY A 22 -1.44 14.62 34.79
CA GLY A 22 -1.10 13.26 34.32
C GLY A 22 0.35 12.87 34.52
N LEU A 23 1.29 13.80 34.32
CA LEU A 23 2.72 13.52 34.49
C LEU A 23 3.13 13.31 35.96
N ALA A 24 2.47 14.00 36.91
CA ALA A 24 2.78 13.87 38.33
C ALA A 24 2.40 12.47 38.88
N LEU A 25 1.29 11.89 38.42
CA LEU A 25 0.86 10.56 38.86
C LEU A 25 1.73 9.44 38.29
N TYR A 26 2.22 9.55 37.05
CA TYR A 26 3.17 8.60 36.48
C TYR A 26 4.55 8.65 37.19
N TYR A 27 4.99 9.85 37.58
CA TYR A 27 6.27 10.05 38.24
C TYR A 27 6.29 9.59 39.70
N LEU A 28 5.13 9.54 40.37
CA LEU A 28 4.98 9.04 41.74
C LEU A 28 4.77 7.51 41.79
N HIS A 29 4.22 6.89 40.74
CA HIS A 29 4.03 5.44 40.68
C HIS A 29 5.32 4.65 40.35
N SER A 30 6.33 5.30 39.78
CA SER A 30 7.59 4.66 39.38
C SER A 30 8.62 4.53 40.51
N ARG A 31 8.28 4.89 41.76
CA ARG A 31 9.19 4.81 42.92
C ARG A 31 9.02 3.60 43.84
N THR A 32 8.16 2.62 43.51
CA THR A 32 7.95 1.43 44.35
C THR A 32 8.10 0.13 43.57
N ALA A 33 9.22 -0.04 42.85
CA ALA A 33 9.63 -1.34 42.33
C ALA A 33 10.97 -1.75 42.97
N PRO A 34 11.09 -2.95 43.57
CA PRO A 34 12.30 -3.40 44.23
C PRO A 34 13.41 -3.74 43.22
N THR A 35 14.62 -3.28 43.53
CA THR A 35 15.87 -3.47 42.79
C THR A 35 16.38 -4.91 42.86
N THR A 36 16.61 -5.54 41.71
CA THR A 36 17.38 -6.80 41.56
C THR A 36 18.83 -6.45 41.16
N PRO A 37 19.88 -7.09 41.73
CA PRO A 37 21.26 -6.72 41.43
C PRO A 37 21.72 -7.20 40.05
N ALA A 38 22.57 -6.39 39.42
CA ALA A 38 23.13 -6.61 38.08
C ALA A 38 24.17 -7.76 38.05
N PRO A 39 24.22 -8.58 36.98
CA PRO A 39 25.33 -9.50 36.76
C PRO A 39 26.54 -8.77 36.14
N GLY A 40 27.74 -9.18 36.55
CA GLY A 40 29.03 -8.63 36.14
C GLY A 40 29.47 -8.97 34.71
N PRO A 41 30.66 -8.51 34.28
CA PRO A 41 31.06 -8.50 32.88
C PRO A 41 31.40 -9.92 32.41
N THR A 42 30.62 -10.43 31.45
CA THR A 42 30.92 -11.68 30.76
C THR A 42 31.68 -11.37 29.47
N GLN A 43 32.75 -12.12 29.23
CA GLN A 43 33.71 -11.93 28.16
C GLN A 43 33.06 -12.04 26.78
N VAL A 44 33.44 -11.12 25.89
CA VAL A 44 33.08 -11.14 24.47
C VAL A 44 33.87 -12.26 23.80
N SER A 45 33.21 -13.37 23.49
CA SER A 45 33.73 -14.37 22.54
C SER A 45 33.38 -13.95 21.13
N GLU A 46 34.38 -13.92 20.25
CA GLU A 46 34.25 -13.65 18.82
C GLU A 46 33.26 -14.64 18.18
N GLU A 47 32.10 -14.14 17.73
CA GLU A 47 31.16 -14.93 16.92
C GLU A 47 31.59 -14.88 15.44
N GLN A 48 31.93 -16.06 14.91
CA GLN A 48 32.06 -16.34 13.49
C GLN A 48 30.72 -16.16 12.76
N PRO A 49 30.74 -15.75 11.48
CA PRO A 49 29.57 -15.27 10.77
C PRO A 49 28.56 -16.40 10.54
N CYS A 50 27.33 -16.20 11.01
CA CYS A 50 26.20 -17.03 10.64
C CYS A 50 25.93 -16.84 9.15
N GLN A 51 26.17 -17.90 8.36
CA GLN A 51 25.74 -17.97 6.97
C GLN A 51 24.21 -17.94 6.96
N ALA A 52 23.65 -16.76 6.71
CA ALA A 52 22.24 -16.61 6.41
C ALA A 52 21.96 -17.35 5.10
N SER A 53 21.20 -18.44 5.19
CA SER A 53 20.62 -19.07 4.02
C SER A 53 19.69 -18.05 3.35
N VAL A 54 20.06 -17.72 2.11
CA VAL A 54 19.30 -16.93 1.17
C VAL A 54 17.84 -17.39 1.13
N ALA A 55 16.92 -16.52 1.57
CA ALA A 55 15.51 -16.67 1.32
C ALA A 55 15.23 -16.25 -0.12
N GLU A 56 15.19 -17.21 -1.03
CA GLU A 56 14.74 -17.04 -2.42
C GLU A 56 13.29 -16.50 -2.40
N HIS A 57 13.04 -15.36 -3.05
CA HIS A 57 11.73 -14.69 -3.04
C HIS A 57 10.84 -15.16 -4.20
N GLN A 58 9.60 -15.51 -3.86
CA GLN A 58 8.59 -16.24 -4.64
C GLN A 58 7.91 -15.45 -5.78
N SER A 59 8.61 -14.64 -6.58
CA SER A 59 8.05 -14.18 -7.86
C SER A 59 8.09 -15.27 -8.94
N ASP A 60 8.98 -16.26 -8.76
CA ASP A 60 9.21 -17.36 -9.70
C ASP A 60 8.50 -18.68 -9.30
N ALA A 61 7.72 -18.66 -8.22
CA ALA A 61 7.09 -19.87 -7.65
C ALA A 61 5.61 -20.05 -8.05
N MET A 62 4.99 -19.06 -8.71
CA MET A 62 3.59 -19.13 -9.10
C MET A 62 3.46 -19.92 -10.39
N ASN A 63 2.61 -20.93 -10.41
CA ASN A 63 2.45 -21.76 -11.60
C ASN A 63 1.85 -20.92 -12.77
N PRO A 64 2.09 -21.30 -14.04
CA PRO A 64 1.63 -20.50 -15.18
C PRO A 64 0.11 -20.28 -15.25
N GLU A 65 -0.70 -21.23 -14.79
CA GLU A 65 -2.16 -21.14 -14.81
C GLU A 65 -2.68 -20.15 -13.76
N GLU A 66 -2.14 -20.20 -12.56
CA GLU A 66 -2.40 -19.25 -11.47
C GLU A 66 -1.97 -17.84 -11.88
N ARG A 67 -0.82 -17.71 -12.54
CA ARG A 67 -0.37 -16.44 -13.09
C ARG A 67 -1.33 -15.87 -14.12
N ALA A 68 -1.79 -16.67 -15.07
CA ALA A 68 -2.76 -16.24 -16.07
C ALA A 68 -4.07 -15.73 -15.43
N TYR A 69 -4.52 -16.36 -14.34
CA TYR A 69 -5.69 -15.93 -13.58
C TYR A 69 -5.51 -14.52 -12.99
N HIS A 70 -4.38 -14.27 -12.33
CA HIS A 70 -4.10 -12.96 -11.73
C HIS A 70 -3.84 -11.87 -12.78
N GLU A 71 -3.16 -12.23 -13.87
CA GLU A 71 -2.92 -11.32 -15.00
C GLU A 71 -4.22 -10.82 -15.62
N ARG A 72 -5.26 -11.67 -15.74
CA ARG A 72 -6.58 -11.24 -16.23
C ARG A 72 -7.13 -10.04 -15.45
N PHE A 73 -7.03 -10.06 -14.12
CA PHE A 73 -7.55 -8.96 -13.28
C PHE A 73 -6.59 -7.79 -13.18
N MET A 74 -5.28 -8.04 -13.19
CA MET A 74 -4.30 -6.96 -13.26
C MET A 74 -4.45 -6.15 -14.56
N ARG A 75 -4.83 -6.79 -15.67
CA ARG A 75 -5.13 -6.10 -16.94
C ARG A 75 -6.33 -5.14 -16.82
N GLU A 76 -7.34 -5.49 -16.04
CA GLU A 76 -8.45 -4.59 -15.72
C GLU A 76 -8.01 -3.42 -14.82
N ALA A 77 -7.09 -3.66 -13.87
CA ALA A 77 -6.48 -2.60 -13.08
C ALA A 77 -5.63 -1.64 -13.94
N ILE A 78 -4.89 -2.17 -14.92
CA ILE A 78 -4.14 -1.38 -15.91
C ILE A 78 -5.10 -0.51 -16.74
N ALA A 79 -6.24 -1.04 -17.20
CA ALA A 79 -7.24 -0.24 -17.91
C ALA A 79 -7.77 0.94 -17.06
N MET A 80 -7.97 0.75 -15.75
CA MET A 80 -8.32 1.84 -14.83
C MET A 80 -7.17 2.86 -14.68
N ALA A 81 -5.92 2.41 -14.66
CA ALA A 81 -4.75 3.31 -14.60
C ALA A 81 -4.59 4.14 -15.88
N GLU A 82 -4.86 3.54 -17.05
CA GLU A 82 -4.92 4.27 -18.32
C GLU A 82 -6.03 5.32 -18.35
N LEU A 83 -7.19 5.02 -17.75
CA LEU A 83 -8.28 5.98 -17.61
C LEU A 83 -7.89 7.16 -16.70
N ALA A 84 -7.18 6.90 -15.60
CA ALA A 84 -6.61 7.96 -14.75
C ALA A 84 -5.63 8.83 -15.54
N LEU A 85 -4.71 8.22 -16.31
CA LEU A 85 -3.77 8.96 -17.14
C LEU A 85 -4.46 9.88 -18.14
N LYS A 86 -5.51 9.38 -18.80
CA LYS A 86 -6.34 10.16 -19.74
C LYS A 86 -7.13 11.29 -19.07
N SER A 87 -7.31 11.21 -17.76
CA SER A 87 -8.07 12.16 -16.95
C SER A 87 -7.17 13.13 -16.15
N ASP A 88 -5.89 13.24 -16.53
CA ASP A 88 -4.86 14.02 -15.80
C ASP A 88 -4.72 13.64 -14.31
N GLU A 89 -4.93 12.37 -13.96
CA GLU A 89 -4.69 11.82 -12.63
C GLU A 89 -3.44 10.94 -12.62
N THR A 90 -2.84 10.76 -11.44
CA THR A 90 -1.75 9.79 -11.28
C THR A 90 -2.24 8.41 -11.73
N PRO A 91 -1.53 7.69 -12.62
CA PRO A 91 -2.04 6.48 -13.27
C PRO A 91 -1.95 5.26 -12.36
N VAL A 92 -2.74 5.29 -11.29
CA VAL A 92 -2.96 4.17 -10.37
C VAL A 92 -4.40 3.73 -10.56
N GLY A 93 -4.56 2.45 -10.87
CA GLY A 93 -5.84 1.80 -11.07
C GLY A 93 -5.92 0.51 -10.26
N CYS A 94 -7.12 0.14 -9.85
CA CYS A 94 -7.35 -1.10 -9.12
C CYS A 94 -8.71 -1.72 -9.41
N VAL A 95 -8.79 -3.03 -9.15
CA VAL A 95 -10.04 -3.80 -9.12
C VAL A 95 -10.09 -4.69 -7.88
N PHE A 96 -11.29 -4.87 -7.34
CA PHE A 96 -11.58 -5.75 -6.22
C PHE A 96 -12.37 -6.94 -6.74
N VAL A 97 -11.91 -8.16 -6.46
CA VAL A 97 -12.44 -9.40 -7.03
C VAL A 97 -12.87 -10.35 -5.93
N LYS A 98 -14.10 -10.85 -6.03
CA LYS A 98 -14.66 -11.88 -5.17
C LYS A 98 -15.16 -13.02 -6.03
N ASP A 99 -14.73 -14.25 -5.73
CA ASP A 99 -15.15 -15.48 -6.42
C ASP A 99 -15.03 -15.40 -7.97
N GLY A 100 -13.97 -14.75 -8.46
CA GLY A 100 -13.71 -14.58 -9.88
C GLY A 100 -14.46 -13.42 -10.55
N GLU A 101 -15.25 -12.65 -9.81
CA GLU A 101 -16.01 -11.51 -10.31
C GLU A 101 -15.50 -10.18 -9.76
N ILE A 102 -15.42 -9.15 -10.61
CA ILE A 102 -15.04 -7.80 -10.19
C ILE A 102 -16.23 -7.13 -9.52
N ILE A 103 -16.12 -6.88 -8.21
CA ILE A 103 -17.15 -6.23 -7.39
C ILE A 103 -16.91 -4.72 -7.22
N GLY A 104 -15.72 -4.23 -7.54
CA GLY A 104 -15.37 -2.81 -7.46
C GLY A 104 -14.20 -2.45 -8.36
N ARG A 105 -14.19 -1.22 -8.87
CA ARG A 105 -13.12 -0.64 -9.68
C ARG A 105 -12.80 0.75 -9.15
N GLY A 106 -11.54 1.14 -9.23
CA GLY A 106 -11.09 2.45 -8.77
C GLY A 106 -9.89 2.95 -9.55
N MET A 107 -9.78 4.27 -9.62
CA MET A 107 -8.58 4.96 -10.09
C MET A 107 -8.35 6.17 -9.20
N ASN A 108 -7.16 6.76 -9.22
CA ASN A 108 -6.92 7.99 -8.46
C ASN A 108 -7.87 9.12 -8.89
N GLU A 109 -8.41 9.84 -7.91
CA GLU A 109 -9.33 10.98 -8.11
C GLU A 109 -8.91 12.20 -7.28
N THR A 110 -7.63 12.27 -6.91
CA THR A 110 -7.06 13.30 -6.02
C THR A 110 -7.22 14.71 -6.58
N ASN A 111 -6.96 14.91 -7.88
CA ASN A 111 -7.11 16.20 -8.54
C ASN A 111 -8.59 16.55 -8.71
N ARG A 112 -9.42 15.60 -9.16
CA ARG A 112 -10.85 15.83 -9.41
C ARG A 112 -11.60 16.23 -8.14
N THR A 113 -11.26 15.61 -7.02
CA THR A 113 -11.95 15.79 -5.73
C THR A 113 -11.30 16.81 -4.81
N LEU A 114 -10.11 17.31 -5.17
CA LEU A 114 -9.27 18.16 -4.31
C LEU A 114 -9.01 17.52 -2.93
N ASN A 115 -8.89 16.19 -2.90
CA ASN A 115 -8.74 15.43 -1.67
C ASN A 115 -7.62 14.40 -1.81
N GLY A 116 -6.55 14.57 -1.03
CA GLY A 116 -5.39 13.69 -1.03
C GLY A 116 -5.64 12.26 -0.60
N THR A 117 -6.81 11.94 -0.01
CA THR A 117 -7.15 10.56 0.39
C THR A 117 -7.84 9.76 -0.71
N ARG A 118 -8.24 10.40 -1.83
CA ARG A 118 -9.02 9.78 -2.92
C ARG A 118 -8.14 8.98 -3.87
N HIS A 119 -7.43 8.01 -3.30
CA HIS A 119 -6.65 7.01 -4.03
C HIS A 119 -7.55 5.93 -4.64
N ALA A 120 -7.04 5.22 -5.65
CA ALA A 120 -7.77 4.16 -6.35
C ALA A 120 -8.46 3.17 -5.40
N GLU A 121 -7.77 2.71 -4.36
CA GLU A 121 -8.29 1.73 -3.39
C GLU A 121 -9.45 2.30 -2.58
N PHE A 122 -9.34 3.55 -2.11
CA PHE A 122 -10.42 4.23 -1.38
C PHE A 122 -11.64 4.45 -2.27
N VAL A 123 -11.43 4.84 -3.52
CA VAL A 123 -12.51 5.05 -4.50
C VAL A 123 -13.29 3.76 -4.74
N ALA A 124 -12.59 2.65 -4.96
CA ALA A 124 -13.20 1.35 -5.19
C ALA A 124 -13.95 0.83 -3.94
N ILE A 125 -13.33 0.89 -2.75
CA ILE A 125 -13.95 0.44 -1.50
C ILE A 125 -15.20 1.27 -1.19
N ALA A 126 -15.17 2.59 -1.36
CA ALA A 126 -16.36 3.41 -1.16
C ALA A 126 -17.53 2.94 -2.06
N GLY A 127 -17.25 2.58 -3.31
CA GLY A 127 -18.23 2.00 -4.23
C GLY A 127 -18.77 0.65 -3.76
N ILE A 128 -17.92 -0.23 -3.27
CA ILE A 128 -18.31 -1.56 -2.74
C ILE A 128 -19.18 -1.41 -1.49
N LEU A 129 -18.73 -0.60 -0.53
CA LEU A 129 -19.41 -0.41 0.76
C LEU A 129 -20.74 0.33 0.64
N SER A 130 -20.97 1.04 -0.47
CA SER A 130 -22.29 1.61 -0.77
C SER A 130 -23.36 0.55 -1.10
N LYS A 131 -22.95 -0.68 -1.42
CA LYS A 131 -23.83 -1.77 -1.88
C LYS A 131 -23.71 -3.04 -1.04
N SER A 132 -22.70 -3.15 -0.19
CA SER A 132 -22.37 -4.39 0.49
C SER A 132 -21.78 -4.11 1.88
N PRO A 133 -22.00 -5.00 2.86
CA PRO A 133 -21.41 -4.85 4.19
C PRO A 133 -19.89 -5.02 4.14
N VAL A 134 -19.17 -4.37 5.05
CA VAL A 134 -17.69 -4.43 5.18
C VAL A 134 -17.12 -5.85 5.11
N LYS A 135 -17.82 -6.83 5.69
CA LYS A 135 -17.39 -8.24 5.73
C LYS A 135 -17.09 -8.85 4.35
N ILE A 136 -17.61 -8.28 3.26
CA ILE A 136 -17.32 -8.72 1.90
C ILE A 136 -15.81 -8.66 1.59
N LEU A 137 -15.08 -7.72 2.19
CA LEU A 137 -13.65 -7.51 1.94
C LEU A 137 -12.77 -8.67 2.44
N ASN A 138 -13.24 -9.41 3.45
CA ASN A 138 -12.57 -10.61 3.97
C ASN A 138 -12.46 -11.75 2.95
N GLU A 139 -13.27 -11.70 1.89
CA GLU A 139 -13.30 -12.68 0.81
C GLU A 139 -12.80 -12.11 -0.52
N THR A 140 -12.34 -10.86 -0.52
CA THR A 140 -12.04 -10.10 -1.73
C THR A 140 -10.53 -9.93 -1.93
N ASP A 141 -10.05 -10.18 -3.14
CA ASP A 141 -8.68 -9.87 -3.57
C ASP A 141 -8.63 -8.47 -4.20
N LEU A 142 -7.56 -7.74 -3.89
CA LEU A 142 -7.23 -6.49 -4.57
C LEU A 142 -6.19 -6.74 -5.65
N TYR A 143 -6.40 -6.19 -6.84
CA TYR A 143 -5.39 -6.05 -7.90
C TYR A 143 -5.16 -4.57 -8.14
N VAL A 144 -3.93 -4.09 -7.98
CA VAL A 144 -3.60 -2.66 -8.10
C VAL A 144 -2.30 -2.46 -8.89
N THR A 145 -2.23 -1.45 -9.75
CA THR A 145 -1.07 -1.28 -10.64
C THR A 145 0.22 -0.91 -9.91
N VAL A 146 0.10 -0.22 -8.77
CA VAL A 146 1.22 0.24 -7.94
C VAL A 146 1.02 -0.26 -6.52
N GLU A 147 2.09 -0.67 -5.85
CA GLU A 147 2.08 -1.08 -4.44
C GLU A 147 1.29 -0.07 -3.57
N PRO A 148 0.33 -0.55 -2.76
CA PRO A 148 -0.46 0.32 -1.88
C PRO A 148 0.41 1.20 -1.00
N CYS A 149 0.08 2.48 -0.89
CA CYS A 149 0.80 3.36 0.02
C CYS A 149 0.48 3.02 1.49
N VAL A 150 1.25 3.57 2.45
CA VAL A 150 1.02 3.39 3.90
C VAL A 150 -0.46 3.58 4.30
N MET A 151 -1.11 4.62 3.77
CA MET A 151 -2.53 4.91 4.03
C MET A 151 -3.45 3.79 3.51
N CYS A 152 -3.29 3.40 2.25
CA CYS A 152 -4.12 2.35 1.65
C CYS A 152 -3.84 0.98 2.29
N ALA A 153 -2.58 0.66 2.56
CA ALA A 153 -2.18 -0.59 3.21
C ALA A 153 -2.79 -0.72 4.61
N SER A 154 -2.82 0.37 5.40
CA SER A 154 -3.45 0.42 6.72
C SER A 154 -4.97 0.29 6.62
N MET A 155 -5.62 0.95 5.66
CA MET A 155 -7.06 0.82 5.42
C MET A 155 -7.43 -0.64 5.08
N LEU A 156 -6.69 -1.27 4.16
CA LEU A 156 -6.90 -2.66 3.76
C LEU A 156 -6.72 -3.63 4.94
N ARG A 157 -5.76 -3.35 5.81
CA ARG A 157 -5.50 -4.09 7.06
C ARG A 157 -6.70 -4.02 8.01
N GLN A 158 -7.20 -2.83 8.27
CA GLN A 158 -8.34 -2.59 9.17
C GLN A 158 -9.65 -3.19 8.66
N TYR A 159 -9.86 -3.17 7.34
CA TYR A 159 -11.03 -3.81 6.73
C TYR A 159 -10.90 -5.32 6.52
N GLY A 160 -9.71 -5.89 6.79
CA GLY A 160 -9.48 -7.33 6.73
C GLY A 160 -9.47 -7.91 5.31
N ILE A 161 -8.86 -7.21 4.33
CA ILE A 161 -8.76 -7.71 2.94
C ILE A 161 -8.21 -9.14 2.87
N ARG A 162 -8.67 -9.95 1.90
CA ARG A 162 -8.20 -11.34 1.74
C ARG A 162 -6.76 -11.42 1.26
N ALA A 163 -6.42 -10.71 0.19
CA ALA A 163 -5.08 -10.68 -0.40
C ALA A 163 -4.90 -9.43 -1.29
N VAL A 164 -3.63 -9.07 -1.55
CA VAL A 164 -3.28 -7.97 -2.45
C VAL A 164 -2.27 -8.44 -3.50
N TYR A 165 -2.56 -8.13 -4.76
CA TYR A 165 -1.70 -8.34 -5.90
C TYR A 165 -1.36 -6.98 -6.52
N PHE A 166 -0.09 -6.70 -6.76
CA PHE A 166 0.32 -5.43 -7.35
C PHE A 166 1.32 -5.55 -8.50
N GLY A 167 1.37 -4.51 -9.33
CA GLY A 167 2.29 -4.41 -10.46
C GLY A 167 3.70 -4.01 -10.05
N CYS A 168 3.94 -2.70 -9.92
CA CYS A 168 5.25 -2.18 -9.55
C CYS A 168 5.32 -1.67 -8.10
N TRP A 169 6.51 -1.71 -7.52
CA TRP A 169 6.78 -1.18 -6.19
C TRP A 169 6.58 0.33 -6.09
N ASN A 170 6.24 0.80 -4.88
CA ASN A 170 6.06 2.21 -4.56
C ASN A 170 7.25 2.70 -3.71
N GLU A 171 8.30 3.17 -4.39
CA GLU A 171 9.58 3.52 -3.77
C GLU A 171 9.51 4.67 -2.75
N ARG A 172 8.44 5.49 -2.80
CA ARG A 172 8.32 6.68 -1.95
C ARG A 172 7.36 6.49 -0.78
N PHE A 173 6.30 5.71 -0.97
CA PHE A 173 5.20 5.64 -0.02
C PHE A 173 4.71 4.21 0.24
N GLY A 174 5.38 3.18 -0.28
CA GLY A 174 4.97 1.78 -0.20
C GLY A 174 4.72 1.30 1.23
N GLY A 175 3.51 0.79 1.48
CA GLY A 175 3.07 0.30 2.79
C GLY A 175 3.11 -1.22 2.91
N THR A 176 3.51 -1.94 1.86
CA THR A 176 3.52 -3.42 1.82
C THR A 176 4.91 -4.00 1.55
N GLY A 177 5.97 -3.27 1.90
CA GLY A 177 7.37 -3.67 1.73
C GLY A 177 8.27 -2.62 1.07
N GLY A 178 7.71 -1.68 0.31
CA GLY A 178 8.50 -0.66 -0.38
C GLY A 178 9.17 0.34 0.56
N VAL A 179 8.43 0.79 1.60
CA VAL A 179 8.94 1.68 2.65
C VAL A 179 8.64 1.13 4.04
N LEU A 180 7.40 0.72 4.27
CA LEU A 180 6.94 0.12 5.53
C LEU A 180 6.26 -1.23 5.28
N ASN A 181 6.15 -2.05 6.33
CA ASN A 181 5.54 -3.39 6.32
C ASN A 181 4.19 -3.43 7.04
N ILE A 182 3.28 -2.50 6.74
CA ILE A 182 1.97 -2.40 7.42
C ILE A 182 1.12 -3.67 7.23
N HIS A 183 1.28 -4.34 6.08
CA HIS A 183 0.55 -5.58 5.75
C HIS A 183 0.96 -6.83 6.55
N SER A 184 2.09 -6.81 7.25
CA SER A 184 2.62 -7.97 7.99
C SER A 184 3.04 -7.67 9.42
N ASP A 185 3.01 -6.40 9.86
CA ASP A 185 3.34 -6.02 11.23
C ASP A 185 2.47 -6.79 12.24
N PRO A 186 3.08 -7.55 13.18
CA PRO A 186 2.35 -8.36 14.16
C PRO A 186 1.71 -7.53 15.29
N SER A 187 2.06 -6.24 15.43
CA SER A 187 1.54 -5.36 16.48
C SER A 187 0.19 -4.70 16.15
N ILE A 188 -0.33 -4.92 14.93
CA ILE A 188 -1.56 -4.29 14.39
C ILE A 188 -2.69 -5.33 14.27
N ASP A 189 -3.69 -5.13 13.40
CA ASP A 189 -4.80 -6.08 13.11
C ASP A 189 -4.31 -7.40 12.49
N LYS A 190 -5.19 -8.25 11.94
CA LYS A 190 -4.80 -9.50 11.27
C LYS A 190 -4.07 -9.28 9.92
N PRO A 191 -2.92 -9.93 9.66
CA PRO A 191 -2.17 -9.72 8.42
C PRO A 191 -2.82 -10.33 7.18
N TYR A 192 -2.41 -9.80 6.03
CA TYR A 192 -2.86 -10.25 4.71
C TYR A 192 -1.67 -10.52 3.77
N PRO A 193 -1.75 -11.54 2.91
CA PRO A 193 -0.71 -11.85 1.94
C PRO A 193 -0.65 -10.80 0.83
N VAL A 194 0.56 -10.58 0.33
CA VAL A 194 0.86 -9.62 -0.73
C VAL A 194 1.74 -10.28 -1.79
N THR A 195 1.44 -10.05 -3.06
CA THR A 195 2.22 -10.56 -4.20
C THR A 195 2.44 -9.43 -5.21
N GLY A 196 3.70 -9.08 -5.48
CA GLY A 196 4.09 -8.03 -6.41
C GLY A 196 4.62 -8.56 -7.74
N GLY A 197 4.71 -7.69 -8.75
CA GLY A 197 5.41 -7.98 -10.01
C GLY A 197 4.52 -8.33 -11.21
N ILE A 198 3.20 -8.27 -11.08
CA ILE A 198 2.27 -8.64 -12.18
C ILE A 198 2.10 -7.43 -13.11
N PHE A 199 2.56 -7.52 -14.37
CA PHE A 199 2.63 -6.37 -15.28
C PHE A 199 3.42 -5.17 -14.71
N ARG A 200 4.51 -5.46 -13.97
CA ARG A 200 5.41 -4.45 -13.39
C ARG A 200 5.86 -3.43 -14.42
N GLU A 201 6.32 -3.88 -15.57
CA GLU A 201 6.91 -3.04 -16.61
C GLU A 201 5.87 -2.05 -17.16
N GLU A 202 4.66 -2.54 -17.43
CA GLU A 202 3.54 -1.70 -17.91
C GLU A 202 3.15 -0.64 -16.88
N ALA A 203 3.05 -1.02 -15.59
CA ALA A 203 2.74 -0.08 -14.51
C ALA A 203 3.81 1.02 -14.36
N ILE A 204 5.10 0.67 -14.44
CA ILE A 204 6.21 1.63 -14.44
C ILE A 204 6.11 2.57 -15.64
N MET A 205 5.80 2.03 -16.83
CA MET A 205 5.69 2.84 -18.03
C MET A 205 4.54 3.85 -17.94
N LEU A 206 3.41 3.49 -17.34
CA LEU A 206 2.31 4.44 -17.09
C LEU A 206 2.75 5.59 -16.16
N LEU A 207 3.40 5.27 -15.04
CA LEU A 207 3.93 6.30 -14.13
C LEU A 207 4.95 7.22 -14.82
N ARG A 208 5.86 6.65 -15.62
CA ARG A 208 6.85 7.44 -16.37
C ARG A 208 6.17 8.38 -17.38
N LYS A 209 5.16 7.90 -18.11
CA LYS A 209 4.35 8.74 -19.03
C LYS A 209 3.76 9.93 -18.29
N PHE A 210 3.18 9.72 -17.10
CA PHE A 210 2.62 10.80 -16.28
C PHE A 210 3.66 11.84 -15.83
N TYR A 211 4.84 11.41 -15.37
CA TYR A 211 5.86 12.35 -14.86
C TYR A 211 6.62 13.11 -15.96
N VAL A 212 6.67 12.57 -17.17
CA VAL A 212 7.24 13.25 -18.35
C VAL A 212 6.31 14.35 -18.87
N GLN A 213 4.99 14.22 -18.70
CA GLN A 213 4.04 15.28 -19.06
C GLN A 213 4.38 16.61 -18.35
N GLU A 214 4.25 17.71 -19.09
CA GLU A 214 4.38 19.05 -18.52
C GLU A 214 3.16 19.35 -17.66
N ASN A 215 3.39 19.90 -16.48
CA ASN A 215 2.29 20.35 -15.63
C ASN A 215 1.90 21.77 -16.07
N GLU A 216 1.03 21.87 -17.07
CA GLU A 216 0.51 23.16 -17.57
C GLU A 216 -0.29 23.92 -16.50
N LYS A 217 -0.75 23.23 -15.46
CA LYS A 217 -1.52 23.81 -14.34
C LYS A 217 -0.62 24.42 -13.25
N ALA A 218 0.70 24.33 -13.37
CA ALA A 218 1.62 24.95 -12.42
C ALA A 218 1.61 26.49 -12.57
N PRO A 219 1.69 27.28 -11.47
CA PRO A 219 1.71 28.74 -11.53
C PRO A 219 2.85 29.29 -12.40
N GLU A 220 3.98 28.60 -12.39
CA GLU A 220 5.10 28.82 -13.28
C GLU A 220 5.47 27.47 -13.93
N PRO A 221 4.98 27.20 -15.15
CA PRO A 221 5.29 25.96 -15.86
C PRO A 221 6.78 25.87 -16.14
N LYS A 222 7.47 24.94 -15.45
CA LYS A 222 8.86 24.61 -15.77
C LYS A 222 8.86 23.70 -16.99
N GLN A 223 9.40 24.20 -18.10
CA GLN A 223 9.60 23.39 -19.32
C GLN A 223 10.45 22.17 -18.98
N LYS A 224 9.93 20.97 -19.24
CA LYS A 224 10.62 19.70 -18.97
C LYS A 224 11.34 19.17 -20.22
N LYS A 225 11.78 20.06 -21.12
CA LYS A 225 12.36 19.75 -22.44
C LYS A 225 13.51 18.73 -22.44
N THR A 226 14.20 18.53 -21.32
CA THR A 226 15.33 17.59 -21.18
C THR A 226 14.93 16.22 -20.62
N ARG A 227 13.66 15.98 -20.27
CA ARG A 227 13.21 14.68 -19.73
C ARG A 227 12.76 13.77 -20.84
N GLU A 228 13.69 12.99 -21.38
CA GLU A 228 13.37 11.88 -22.26
C GLU A 228 12.69 10.74 -21.47
N LEU A 229 11.67 10.13 -22.08
CA LEU A 229 11.02 8.95 -21.53
C LEU A 229 12.03 7.79 -21.59
N LYS A 230 12.64 7.46 -20.44
CA LYS A 230 13.43 6.24 -20.32
C LYS A 230 12.50 5.04 -20.52
N THR A 231 12.70 4.28 -21.58
CA THR A 231 11.94 3.05 -21.89
C THR A 231 12.57 1.82 -21.24
N GLU A 232 13.88 1.87 -20.99
CA GLU A 232 14.61 0.80 -20.31
C GLU A 232 14.17 0.70 -18.84
N ILE A 233 13.71 -0.48 -18.46
CA ILE A 233 13.38 -0.82 -17.07
C ILE A 233 14.46 -1.78 -16.62
N LEU A 234 15.37 -1.28 -15.78
CA LEU A 234 16.42 -2.12 -15.22
C LEU A 234 15.80 -3.22 -14.36
N PRO A 235 16.41 -4.43 -14.36
CA PRO A 235 16.12 -5.44 -13.36
C PRO A 235 16.29 -4.82 -11.97
N MET A 236 15.42 -5.16 -11.02
CA MET A 236 15.65 -4.74 -9.64
C MET A 236 16.83 -5.52 -9.06
N ASP A 237 17.76 -4.83 -8.41
CA ASP A 237 18.64 -5.46 -7.42
C ASP A 237 17.79 -5.79 -6.19
N ILE A 238 17.23 -6.99 -6.17
CA ILE A 238 16.40 -7.53 -5.08
C ILE A 238 17.25 -7.73 -3.79
N HIS A 239 18.58 -7.63 -3.90
CA HIS A 239 19.55 -7.91 -2.85
C HIS A 239 19.95 -6.70 -1.97
N ALA A 240 19.41 -5.50 -2.21
CA ALA A 240 19.63 -4.38 -1.30
C ALA A 240 18.53 -4.39 -0.22
N PRO A 241 18.84 -4.77 1.04
CA PRO A 241 17.82 -4.80 2.09
C PRO A 241 17.34 -3.37 2.36
N LYS A 242 16.12 -3.06 1.93
CA LYS A 242 15.38 -1.91 2.44
C LYS A 242 14.28 -2.46 3.35
N SER A 243 14.60 -2.48 4.63
CA SER A 243 13.84 -3.06 5.75
C SER A 243 13.83 -4.59 5.82
N THR A 244 13.76 -5.06 7.07
CA THR A 244 13.87 -6.46 7.49
C THR A 244 12.83 -7.35 6.79
N PRO A 245 13.22 -8.54 6.30
CA PRO A 245 12.26 -9.49 5.74
C PRO A 245 11.30 -9.94 6.83
N SER A 246 10.02 -9.60 6.67
CA SER A 246 8.93 -10.17 7.46
C SER A 246 8.64 -11.58 6.90
N PRO A 247 8.31 -12.57 7.74
CA PRO A 247 8.01 -13.92 7.27
C PRO A 247 6.88 -13.85 6.23
N ALA A 248 7.15 -14.38 5.03
CA ALA A 248 6.19 -14.41 3.94
C ALA A 248 4.93 -15.16 4.40
N LEU A 249 3.79 -14.48 4.39
CA LEU A 249 2.50 -15.14 4.58
C LEU A 249 2.23 -16.01 3.35
N PRO A 250 1.72 -17.24 3.54
CA PRO A 250 1.45 -18.12 2.41
C PRO A 250 0.43 -17.49 1.45
N THR A 251 0.70 -17.60 0.15
CA THR A 251 -0.26 -17.24 -0.91
C THR A 251 -1.53 -18.06 -0.76
N LEU A 252 -2.68 -17.40 -0.81
CA LEU A 252 -3.98 -18.08 -0.70
C LEU A 252 -4.38 -18.67 -2.06
N PRO A 253 -4.99 -19.87 -2.09
CA PRO A 253 -5.42 -20.48 -3.34
C PRO A 253 -6.48 -19.61 -4.05
N ILE A 254 -6.51 -19.70 -5.38
CA ILE A 254 -7.55 -19.08 -6.21
C ILE A 254 -8.92 -19.62 -5.82
N ARG A 255 -9.86 -18.73 -5.54
CA ARG A 255 -11.26 -19.07 -5.31
C ARG A 255 -12.01 -19.04 -6.63
N GLN A 256 -12.25 -20.22 -7.22
CA GLN A 256 -13.09 -20.35 -8.41
C GLN A 256 -14.58 -20.21 -8.04
N PRO A 257 -15.42 -19.64 -8.92
CA PRO A 257 -16.85 -19.56 -8.69
C PRO A 257 -17.46 -20.97 -8.56
N GLY A 258 -17.91 -21.28 -7.35
CA GLY A 258 -18.90 -22.31 -7.04
C GLY A 258 -18.73 -23.68 -7.69
N VAL A 259 -17.74 -24.47 -7.27
CA VAL A 259 -17.95 -25.92 -7.17
C VAL A 259 -18.47 -26.16 -5.76
N ALA A 260 -19.76 -26.46 -5.65
CA ALA A 260 -20.35 -26.89 -4.39
C ALA A 260 -19.56 -28.11 -3.88
N THR A 261 -18.90 -27.97 -2.73
CA THR A 261 -18.37 -29.13 -2.01
C THR A 261 -19.56 -30.01 -1.63
N PRO A 262 -19.54 -31.33 -1.92
CA PRO A 262 -20.56 -32.20 -1.38
C PRO A 262 -20.42 -32.18 0.14
N VAL A 263 -21.50 -31.81 0.82
CA VAL A 263 -21.62 -32.00 2.25
C VAL A 263 -21.51 -33.51 2.49
N LEU A 264 -20.39 -33.95 3.05
CA LEU A 264 -20.27 -35.30 3.59
C LEU A 264 -21.21 -35.36 4.81
N THR A 265 -22.35 -36.03 4.62
CA THR A 265 -23.22 -36.55 5.67
C THR A 265 -22.59 -37.73 6.37
#